data_AF-A0A7W4G2G6-F1
#
_entry.id   AF-A0A7W4G2G6-F1
#
_cell.length_a   1.000
_cell.length_b   1.000
_cell.length_c   1.000
_cell.angle_alpha   90.00
_cell.angle_beta   90.00
_cell.angle_gamma   90.00
#
_symmetry.space_group_name_H-M   'P 1'
#
loop_
_entity.id
_entity.type
_entity.pdbx_description
1 polymer ?
#
loop_
_entity_poly.entity_id
_entity_poly.type
_entity_poly.pdbx_seq_one_letter_code
_entity_poly.pdbx_strand_id
1 'polypeptide(L)'
;MTINVLSQTFQSHQLVQLANEAARFLESTPKHQLPISSQFNGSGVYALYYSGKNPKYLALSGKPIYIGKAVPTGARTGTFVAREEPKLKNRLNEHARSIKQTSNLNIMDFKCKFMVIPIEMSAIISVVESVLINRYQPIWNTKIDGFGNHDPGKGRYEQAKSEWDKIHPGRAWAEKLK
;
A
#
# COMPACT_ATOMS: atom_id res chain seq x y z
N MET A 1 1.77 -42.44 11.36
CA MET A 1 2.45 -41.97 10.13
C MET A 1 2.85 -40.53 10.36
N THR A 2 4.14 -40.21 10.37
CA THR A 2 4.62 -38.85 10.69
C THR A 2 4.76 -38.06 9.39
N ILE A 3 4.15 -36.89 9.30
CA ILE A 3 4.25 -36.03 8.13
C ILE A 3 5.65 -35.40 8.11
N ASN A 4 6.42 -35.64 7.03
CA ASN A 4 7.68 -34.95 6.80
C ASN A 4 7.41 -33.57 6.17
N VAL A 5 7.53 -32.50 6.96
CA VAL A 5 7.28 -31.13 6.49
C VAL A 5 8.27 -30.70 5.41
N LEU A 6 9.51 -31.20 5.42
CA LEU A 6 10.51 -30.82 4.41
C LEU A 6 10.09 -31.23 3.00
N SER A 7 9.44 -32.39 2.83
CA SER A 7 8.92 -32.83 1.52
C SER A 7 7.66 -32.08 1.08
N GLN A 8 7.04 -31.32 1.99
CA GLN A 8 5.90 -30.44 1.72
C GLN A 8 6.32 -28.97 1.61
N THR A 9 7.62 -28.66 1.70
CA THR A 9 8.12 -27.29 1.69
C THR A 9 8.57 -26.88 0.29
N PHE A 10 7.85 -25.95 -0.33
CA PHE A 10 8.28 -25.31 -1.57
C PHE A 10 9.32 -24.22 -1.29
N GLN A 11 10.42 -24.20 -2.06
CA GLN A 11 11.43 -23.15 -2.02
C GLN A 11 11.71 -22.64 -3.43
N SER A 12 11.82 -21.32 -3.60
CA SER A 12 12.25 -20.71 -4.85
C SER A 12 13.16 -19.51 -4.58
N HIS A 13 14.40 -19.60 -5.04
CA HIS A 13 15.34 -18.49 -5.01
C HIS A 13 14.97 -17.39 -6.02
N GLN A 14 14.23 -17.75 -7.07
CA GLN A 14 13.75 -16.81 -8.09
C GLN A 14 12.75 -15.80 -7.50
N LEU A 15 11.92 -16.20 -6.52
CA LEU A 15 11.01 -15.26 -5.84
C LEU A 15 11.78 -14.16 -5.09
N VAL A 16 12.91 -14.51 -4.47
CA VAL A 16 13.79 -13.53 -3.80
C VAL A 16 14.42 -12.59 -4.83
N GLN A 17 14.85 -13.10 -5.98
CA GLN A 17 15.42 -12.29 -7.05
C GLN A 17 14.39 -11.33 -7.66
N LEU A 18 13.18 -11.82 -7.96
CA LEU A 18 12.07 -11.02 -8.46
C LEU A 18 11.76 -9.85 -7.53
N ALA A 19 11.70 -10.11 -6.23
CA ALA A 19 11.43 -9.05 -5.28
C ALA A 19 12.58 -8.02 -5.17
N ASN A 20 13.83 -8.47 -5.30
CA ASN A 20 14.98 -7.57 -5.35
C ASN A 20 14.99 -6.70 -6.61
N GLU A 21 14.61 -7.26 -7.75
CA GLU A 21 14.43 -6.52 -9.00
C GLU A 21 13.33 -5.49 -8.88
N ALA A 22 12.14 -5.88 -8.40
CA ALA A 22 11.03 -4.97 -8.21
C ALA A 22 11.37 -3.83 -7.23
N ALA A 23 12.11 -4.10 -6.15
CA ALA A 23 12.58 -3.07 -5.22
C ALA A 23 13.50 -2.06 -5.91
N ARG A 24 14.53 -2.54 -6.62
CA ARG A 24 15.44 -1.67 -7.39
C ARG A 24 14.69 -0.86 -8.44
N PHE A 25 13.74 -1.48 -9.13
CA PHE A 25 12.88 -0.79 -10.09
C PHE A 25 12.09 0.32 -9.41
N LEU A 26 11.38 0.05 -8.30
CA LEU A 26 10.65 1.07 -7.54
C LEU A 26 11.56 2.21 -7.09
N GLU A 27 12.76 1.90 -6.61
CA GLU A 27 13.74 2.88 -6.19
C GLU A 27 14.25 3.74 -7.36
N SER A 28 14.27 3.21 -8.58
CA SER A 28 14.65 3.95 -9.79
C SER A 28 13.52 4.82 -10.35
N THR A 29 12.24 4.53 -10.01
CA THR A 29 11.13 5.32 -10.57
C THR A 29 11.13 6.77 -10.04
N PRO A 30 10.61 7.72 -10.82
CA PRO A 30 10.52 9.12 -10.37
C PRO A 30 9.66 9.26 -9.11
N LYS A 31 10.03 10.22 -8.24
CA LYS A 31 9.16 10.63 -7.13
C LYS A 31 8.10 11.60 -7.67
N HIS A 32 6.84 11.34 -7.37
CA HIS A 32 5.71 12.18 -7.74
C HIS A 32 5.07 12.81 -6.50
N GLN A 33 4.55 14.03 -6.66
CA GLN A 33 3.72 14.67 -5.63
C GLN A 33 2.40 13.90 -5.46
N LEU A 34 1.93 13.77 -4.22
CA LEU A 34 0.60 13.24 -3.93
C LEU A 34 -0.36 14.42 -3.65
N PRO A 35 -1.59 14.46 -4.19
CA PRO A 35 -2.20 13.51 -5.14
C PRO A 35 -1.59 13.58 -6.55
N ILE A 36 -1.71 12.50 -7.33
CA ILE A 36 -1.26 12.48 -8.73
C ILE A 36 -2.28 13.19 -9.61
N SER A 37 -1.84 14.22 -10.33
CA SER A 37 -2.65 14.96 -11.31
C SER A 37 -2.83 14.19 -12.62
N SER A 38 -1.75 13.62 -13.18
CA SER A 38 -1.75 12.93 -14.47
C SER A 38 -2.70 11.73 -14.50
N GLN A 39 -3.36 11.51 -15.65
CA GLN A 39 -4.16 10.30 -15.90
C GLN A 39 -3.25 9.16 -16.37
N PHE A 40 -3.50 7.96 -15.84
CA PHE A 40 -2.87 6.73 -16.32
C PHE A 40 -3.73 5.53 -15.90
N ASN A 41 -3.69 4.48 -16.71
CA ASN A 41 -4.28 3.19 -16.37
C ASN A 41 -3.19 2.26 -15.83
N GLY A 42 -3.61 1.27 -15.05
CA GLY A 42 -2.70 0.27 -14.51
C GLY A 42 -2.99 -0.12 -13.08
N SER A 43 -2.55 -1.33 -12.76
CA SER A 43 -2.48 -1.90 -11.43
C SER A 43 -1.02 -2.09 -11.05
N GLY A 44 -0.71 -2.27 -9.77
CA GLY A 44 0.68 -2.45 -9.34
C GLY A 44 0.91 -2.09 -7.88
N VAL A 45 2.13 -1.63 -7.60
CA VAL A 45 2.62 -1.39 -6.24
C VAL A 45 3.11 0.06 -6.11
N TYR A 46 2.93 0.65 -4.94
CA TYR A 46 3.34 2.00 -4.63
C TYR A 46 3.95 2.10 -3.23
N ALA A 47 4.78 3.12 -3.05
CA ALA A 47 5.36 3.52 -1.78
C ALA A 47 5.07 5.01 -1.54
N LEU A 48 4.61 5.34 -0.34
CA LEU A 48 4.44 6.71 0.13
C LEU A 48 5.66 7.11 0.98
N TYR A 49 6.06 8.36 0.84
CA TYR A 49 7.19 8.96 1.55
C TYR A 49 6.72 10.23 2.23
N TYR A 50 7.11 10.40 3.48
CA TYR A 50 6.81 11.60 4.27
C TYR A 50 8.08 12.43 4.48
N SER A 51 7.94 13.75 4.37
CA SER A 51 9.05 14.72 4.53
C SER A 51 8.67 15.93 5.38
N GLY A 52 7.56 15.83 6.12
CA GLY A 52 7.08 16.91 6.99
C GLY A 52 7.68 16.87 8.38
N LYS A 53 7.12 17.69 9.28
CA LYS A 53 7.67 17.97 10.61
C LYS A 53 7.02 17.20 11.76
N ASN A 54 6.11 16.25 11.48
CA ASN A 54 5.45 15.48 12.55
C ASN A 54 6.52 14.68 13.35
N PRO A 55 6.67 14.91 14.67
CA PRO A 55 7.74 14.30 15.48
C PRO A 55 7.79 12.77 15.41
N LYS A 56 6.65 12.10 15.23
CA LYS A 56 6.57 10.63 15.11
C LYS A 56 7.31 10.10 13.87
N TYR A 57 7.51 10.94 12.85
CA TYR A 57 7.98 10.55 11.52
C TYR A 57 9.28 11.22 11.08
N LEU A 58 9.90 12.04 11.94
CA LEU A 58 11.17 12.72 11.62
C LEU A 58 12.30 11.73 11.29
N ALA A 59 12.31 10.55 11.94
CA ALA A 59 13.35 9.54 11.78
C ALA A 59 13.21 8.67 10.50
N LEU A 60 12.23 8.94 9.62
CA LEU A 60 12.04 8.13 8.41
C LEU A 60 13.19 8.25 7.41
N SER A 61 13.96 9.35 7.42
CA SER A 61 15.19 9.51 6.62
C SER A 61 15.05 9.08 5.15
N GLY A 62 13.94 9.44 4.49
CA GLY A 62 13.67 9.10 3.09
C GLY A 62 13.20 7.66 2.83
N LYS A 63 12.99 6.85 3.88
CA LYS A 63 12.33 5.54 3.80
C LYS A 63 10.82 5.69 3.59
N PRO A 64 10.16 4.68 3.00
CA PRO A 64 8.72 4.71 2.84
C PRO A 64 8.02 4.70 4.20
N ILE A 65 6.99 5.53 4.35
CA ILE A 65 6.09 5.51 5.52
C ILE A 65 5.02 4.42 5.36
N TYR A 66 4.64 4.12 4.12
CA TYR A 66 3.66 3.11 3.75
C TYR A 66 3.98 2.51 2.38
N ILE A 67 3.69 1.22 2.21
CA ILE A 67 3.72 0.50 0.93
C ILE A 67 2.39 -0.20 0.78
N GLY A 68 1.83 -0.13 -0.42
CA GLY A 68 0.57 -0.79 -0.73
C GLY A 68 0.49 -1.19 -2.19
N LYS A 69 -0.59 -1.88 -2.52
CA LYS A 69 -0.91 -2.32 -3.88
C LYS A 69 -2.28 -1.87 -4.36
N ALA A 70 -2.47 -1.93 -5.66
CA ALA A 70 -3.76 -1.92 -6.31
C ALA A 70 -3.79 -3.06 -7.34
N VAL A 71 -4.77 -3.95 -7.23
CA VAL A 71 -4.92 -5.13 -8.11
C VAL A 71 -6.00 -4.88 -9.17
N PRO A 72 -5.90 -5.50 -10.36
CA PRO A 72 -6.92 -5.34 -11.39
C PRO A 72 -8.25 -5.98 -10.95
N THR A 73 -9.37 -5.50 -11.50
CA THR A 73 -10.67 -6.16 -11.27
C THR A 73 -10.63 -7.59 -11.79
N GLY A 74 -11.24 -8.49 -11.03
CA GLY A 74 -11.25 -9.91 -11.38
C GLY A 74 -9.96 -10.67 -11.06
N ALA A 75 -8.92 -10.01 -10.52
CA ALA A 75 -7.71 -10.70 -10.04
C ALA A 75 -8.01 -11.80 -9.03
N ARG A 76 -9.06 -11.64 -8.22
CA ARG A 76 -9.51 -12.64 -7.25
C ARG A 76 -10.20 -13.85 -7.89
N THR A 77 -10.84 -13.69 -9.05
CA THR A 77 -11.61 -14.75 -9.72
C THR A 77 -10.91 -15.30 -10.97
N GLY A 78 -9.75 -14.75 -11.34
CA GLY A 78 -9.05 -15.08 -12.59
C GLY A 78 -9.72 -14.51 -13.86
N THR A 79 -10.79 -13.72 -13.71
CA THR A 79 -11.55 -13.17 -14.83
C THR A 79 -11.15 -11.71 -15.07
N PHE A 80 -10.04 -11.51 -15.78
CA PHE A 80 -9.55 -10.17 -16.07
C PHE A 80 -10.48 -9.42 -17.04
N VAL A 81 -10.72 -8.14 -16.77
CA VAL A 81 -11.38 -7.25 -17.71
C VAL A 81 -10.45 -6.95 -18.89
N ALA A 82 -10.98 -6.89 -20.10
CA ALA A 82 -10.20 -6.70 -21.33
C ALA A 82 -9.46 -5.36 -21.44
N ARG A 83 -9.74 -4.39 -20.57
CA ARG A 83 -9.14 -3.05 -20.57
C ARG A 83 -8.51 -2.73 -19.22
N GLU A 84 -7.30 -2.19 -19.24
CA GLU A 84 -6.65 -1.69 -18.03
C GLU A 84 -7.42 -0.51 -17.43
N GLU A 85 -7.74 -0.62 -16.14
CA GLU A 85 -8.39 0.42 -15.34
C GLU A 85 -7.37 1.24 -14.53
N PRO A 86 -7.69 2.49 -14.11
CA PRO A 86 -6.79 3.34 -13.31
C PRO A 86 -6.73 2.95 -11.83
N LYS A 87 -6.57 1.66 -11.50
CA LYS A 87 -6.63 1.13 -10.13
C LYS A 87 -5.60 1.76 -9.21
N LEU A 88 -4.35 1.86 -9.67
CA LEU A 88 -3.24 2.41 -8.88
C LEU A 88 -3.44 3.89 -8.58
N LYS A 89 -3.83 4.68 -9.60
CA LYS A 89 -4.17 6.10 -9.43
C LYS A 89 -5.31 6.30 -8.45
N ASN A 90 -6.39 5.54 -8.61
CA ASN A 90 -7.57 5.64 -7.74
C ASN A 90 -7.19 5.36 -6.29
N ARG A 91 -6.40 4.30 -6.06
CA ARG A 91 -5.92 3.93 -4.72
C ARG A 91 -5.04 5.01 -4.09
N LEU A 92 -4.09 5.57 -4.83
CA LEU A 92 -3.26 6.68 -4.36
C LEU A 92 -4.10 7.92 -4.01
N ASN A 93 -5.14 8.21 -4.80
CA ASN A 93 -6.06 9.32 -4.54
C ASN A 93 -7.01 9.06 -3.36
N GLU A 94 -7.35 7.81 -3.05
CA GLU A 94 -8.02 7.45 -1.80
C GLU A 94 -7.14 7.79 -0.60
N HIS A 95 -5.88 7.36 -0.62
CA HIS A 95 -4.91 7.69 0.44
C HIS A 95 -4.70 9.19 0.61
N ALA A 96 -4.59 9.93 -0.50
CA ALA A 96 -4.48 11.37 -0.46
C ALA A 96 -5.70 12.02 0.22
N ARG A 97 -6.91 11.53 -0.07
CA ARG A 97 -8.15 11.99 0.58
C ARG A 97 -8.18 11.64 2.06
N SER A 98 -7.68 10.47 2.47
CA SER A 98 -7.55 10.10 3.89
C SER A 98 -6.60 11.03 4.63
N ILE A 99 -5.42 11.32 4.08
CA ILE A 99 -4.43 12.23 4.68
C ILE A 99 -5.00 13.65 4.79
N LYS A 100 -5.66 14.16 3.75
CA LYS A 100 -6.29 15.50 3.74
C LYS A 100 -7.37 15.69 4.80
N GLN A 101 -8.00 14.62 5.27
CA GLN A 101 -9.01 14.68 6.31
C GLN A 101 -8.41 14.80 7.72
N THR A 102 -7.13 14.48 7.89
CA THR A 102 -6.48 14.52 9.21
C THR A 102 -6.16 15.95 9.63
N SER A 103 -6.15 16.22 10.93
CA SER A 103 -5.79 17.53 11.47
C SER A 103 -4.27 17.74 11.66
N ASN A 104 -3.48 16.66 11.62
CA ASN A 104 -2.07 16.67 12.03
C ASN A 104 -1.10 16.17 10.96
N LEU A 105 -1.55 16.02 9.72
CA LEU A 105 -0.72 15.75 8.55
C LEU A 105 -1.07 16.72 7.43
N ASN A 106 -0.04 17.23 6.75
CA ASN A 106 -0.22 18.02 5.54
C ASN A 106 0.06 17.15 4.32
N ILE A 107 -0.88 17.08 3.36
CA ILE A 107 -0.71 16.32 2.12
C ILE A 107 0.52 16.75 1.31
N MET A 108 0.92 18.02 1.39
CA MET A 108 2.08 18.54 0.66
C MET A 108 3.40 17.93 1.13
N ASP A 109 3.43 17.37 2.35
CA ASP A 109 4.59 16.69 2.90
C ASP A 109 4.77 15.26 2.35
N PHE A 110 3.82 14.78 1.54
CA PHE A 110 3.81 13.41 1.00
C PHE A 110 4.16 13.36 -0.47
N LYS A 111 5.03 12.40 -0.81
CA LYS A 111 5.34 11.99 -2.18
C LYS A 111 5.10 10.51 -2.35
N CYS A 112 5.00 10.05 -3.58
CA CYS A 112 4.91 8.63 -3.89
C CYS A 112 5.91 8.22 -4.98
N LYS A 113 6.30 6.96 -4.92
CA LYS A 113 6.83 6.20 -6.05
C LYS A 113 5.87 5.07 -6.36
N PHE A 114 5.79 4.67 -7.61
CA PHE A 114 4.94 3.56 -8.00
C PHE A 114 5.52 2.81 -9.20
N MET A 115 5.08 1.57 -9.37
CA MET A 115 5.32 0.75 -10.54
C MET A 115 3.98 0.21 -11.03
N VAL A 116 3.75 0.29 -12.34
CA VAL A 116 2.63 -0.41 -12.98
C VAL A 116 3.13 -1.82 -13.35
N ILE A 117 2.34 -2.84 -13.02
CA ILE A 117 2.61 -4.24 -13.34
C ILE A 117 1.56 -4.68 -14.37
N PRO A 118 1.98 -5.20 -15.55
CA PRO A 118 1.06 -5.67 -16.57
C PRO A 118 0.05 -6.69 -16.05
N ILE A 119 -1.13 -6.73 -16.65
CA ILE A 119 -2.22 -7.58 -16.18
C ILE A 119 -1.87 -9.08 -16.20
N GLU A 120 -1.07 -9.51 -17.18
CA GLU A 120 -0.55 -10.87 -17.32
C GLU A 120 0.38 -11.25 -16.15
N MET A 121 1.02 -10.25 -15.54
CA MET A 121 1.90 -10.39 -14.38
C MET A 121 1.18 -10.05 -13.06
N SER A 122 -0.14 -9.85 -13.05
CA SER A 122 -0.86 -9.36 -11.87
C SER A 122 -0.73 -10.25 -10.62
N ALA A 123 -0.46 -11.55 -10.81
CA ALA A 123 -0.21 -12.49 -9.71
C ALA A 123 0.98 -12.08 -8.81
N ILE A 124 1.98 -11.40 -9.37
CA ILE A 124 3.18 -11.00 -8.59
C ILE A 124 2.96 -9.73 -7.77
N ILE A 125 1.89 -8.96 -8.00
CA ILE A 125 1.64 -7.69 -7.31
C ILE A 125 1.65 -7.88 -5.79
N SER A 126 0.97 -8.93 -5.29
CA SER A 126 0.91 -9.21 -3.85
C SER A 126 2.24 -9.72 -3.29
N VAL A 127 3.01 -10.46 -4.09
CA VAL A 127 4.34 -10.94 -3.71
C VAL A 127 5.30 -9.76 -3.57
N VAL A 128 5.34 -8.88 -4.57
CA VAL A 128 6.17 -7.67 -4.57
C VAL A 128 5.84 -6.77 -3.39
N GLU A 129 4.56 -6.46 -3.15
CA GLU A 129 4.14 -5.67 -1.99
C GLU A 129 4.66 -6.28 -0.68
N SER A 130 4.44 -7.58 -0.47
CA SER A 130 4.82 -8.28 0.75
C SER A 130 6.32 -8.23 0.99
N VAL A 131 7.13 -8.45 -0.06
CA VAL A 131 8.59 -8.39 0.10
C VAL A 131 9.08 -6.96 0.33
N LEU A 132 8.49 -5.95 -0.30
CA LEU A 132 8.85 -4.56 -0.05
C LEU A 132 8.49 -4.14 1.38
N ILE A 133 7.32 -4.53 1.89
CA ILE A 133 6.96 -4.30 3.30
C ILE A 133 7.97 -4.99 4.22
N ASN A 134 8.32 -6.25 3.93
CA ASN A 134 9.30 -6.99 4.73
C ASN A 134 10.69 -6.34 4.71
N ARG A 135 11.12 -5.82 3.55
CA ARG A 135 12.42 -5.17 3.39
C ARG A 135 12.50 -3.82 4.09
N TYR A 136 11.51 -2.94 3.88
CA TYR A 136 11.59 -1.55 4.36
C TYR A 136 10.95 -1.34 5.72
N GLN A 137 10.14 -2.29 6.19
CA GLN A 137 9.38 -2.21 7.44
C GLN A 137 8.66 -0.85 7.63
N PRO A 138 7.85 -0.38 6.65
CA PRO A 138 7.24 0.94 6.74
C PRO A 138 6.33 1.05 7.96
N ILE A 139 6.42 2.16 8.69
CA ILE A 139 5.78 2.31 10.00
C ILE A 139 4.24 2.15 9.95
N TRP A 140 3.58 2.61 8.87
CA TRP A 140 2.12 2.46 8.69
C TRP A 140 1.70 1.07 8.19
N ASN A 141 2.65 0.18 7.89
CA ASN A 141 2.37 -1.22 7.61
C ASN A 141 2.64 -2.11 8.82
N THR A 142 3.64 -1.77 9.65
CA THR A 142 4.21 -2.72 10.62
C THR A 142 4.05 -2.32 12.08
N LYS A 143 3.84 -1.03 12.37
CA LYS A 143 3.75 -0.52 13.76
C LYS A 143 2.49 0.27 14.05
N ILE A 144 1.97 1.00 13.07
CA ILE A 144 0.77 1.83 13.19
C ILE A 144 -0.23 1.34 12.14
N ASP A 145 -1.06 0.37 12.53
CA ASP A 145 -2.00 -0.29 11.60
C ASP A 145 -3.24 0.58 11.30
N GLY A 146 -3.82 0.36 10.12
CA GLY A 146 -5.14 0.85 9.74
C GLY A 146 -5.18 1.98 8.71
N PHE A 147 -4.03 2.47 8.25
CA PHE A 147 -3.99 3.46 7.16
C PHE A 147 -4.70 2.96 5.89
N GLY A 148 -4.49 1.69 5.55
CA GLY A 148 -5.06 1.03 4.38
C GLY A 148 -6.57 0.75 4.45
N ASN A 149 -7.20 0.97 5.60
CA ASN A 149 -8.59 0.58 5.83
C ASN A 149 -9.57 1.46 5.04
N HIS A 150 -10.64 0.82 4.59
CA HIS A 150 -11.83 1.47 4.05
C HIS A 150 -12.88 1.67 5.14
N ASP A 151 -13.88 2.50 4.85
CA ASP A 151 -15.11 2.50 5.63
C ASP A 151 -15.66 1.06 5.70
N PRO A 152 -15.84 0.49 6.89
CA PRO A 152 -16.34 -0.86 7.01
C PRO A 152 -17.83 -0.95 6.60
N GLY A 153 -18.54 0.16 6.48
CA GLY A 153 -19.93 0.19 6.06
C GLY A 153 -20.88 -0.33 7.14
N LYS A 154 -22.17 -0.33 6.80
CA LYS A 154 -23.26 -0.62 7.74
C LYS A 154 -23.08 -1.98 8.43
N GLY A 155 -23.31 -2.02 9.74
CA GLY A 155 -23.24 -3.24 10.55
C GLY A 155 -21.84 -3.62 11.05
N ARG A 156 -20.80 -2.87 10.67
CA ARG A 156 -19.42 -3.11 11.13
C ARG A 156 -18.83 -1.96 11.95
N TYR A 157 -19.66 -1.02 12.41
CA TYR A 157 -19.21 0.12 13.23
C TYR A 157 -18.95 -0.24 14.71
N GLU A 158 -19.30 -1.46 15.12
CA GLU A 158 -18.94 -1.99 16.45
C GLU A 158 -17.45 -2.35 16.57
N GLN A 159 -16.70 -2.27 15.47
CA GLN A 159 -15.27 -2.55 15.46
C GLN A 159 -14.48 -1.41 16.09
N ALA A 160 -13.33 -1.75 16.67
CA ALA A 160 -12.44 -0.78 17.29
C ALA A 160 -11.82 0.17 16.26
N LYS A 161 -11.69 1.45 16.62
CA LYS A 161 -10.88 2.41 15.85
C LYS A 161 -9.42 1.93 15.74
N SER A 162 -8.86 1.98 14.52
CA SER A 162 -7.48 1.57 14.26
C SER A 162 -6.45 2.46 14.97
N GLU A 163 -5.22 1.99 15.15
CA GLU A 163 -4.16 2.81 15.75
C GLU A 163 -3.87 4.05 14.89
N TRP A 164 -3.83 3.90 13.58
CA TRP A 164 -3.64 5.03 12.66
C TRP A 164 -4.73 6.08 12.85
N ASP A 165 -6.00 5.68 12.98
CA ASP A 165 -7.12 6.62 13.19
C ASP A 165 -7.11 7.29 14.57
N LYS A 166 -6.56 6.63 15.60
CA LYS A 166 -6.36 7.23 16.92
C LYS A 166 -5.27 8.31 16.88
N ILE A 167 -4.18 8.06 16.14
CA ILE A 167 -3.06 8.99 16.02
C ILE A 167 -3.36 10.13 15.03
N HIS A 168 -4.15 9.84 13.99
CA HIS A 168 -4.49 10.75 12.90
C HIS A 168 -6.02 10.89 12.76
N PRO A 169 -6.68 11.56 13.72
CA PRO A 169 -8.13 11.72 13.69
C PRO A 169 -8.57 12.55 12.48
N GLY A 170 -9.77 12.27 11.95
CA GLY A 170 -10.39 13.08 10.90
C GLY A 170 -11.15 12.30 9.83
N ARG A 171 -10.89 10.98 9.64
CA ARG A 171 -11.73 10.15 8.75
C ARG A 171 -13.12 10.02 9.34
N ALA A 172 -14.13 10.60 8.68
CA ALA A 172 -15.49 10.68 9.22
C ALA A 172 -16.12 9.32 9.56
N TRP A 173 -15.77 8.26 8.85
CA TRP A 173 -16.25 6.90 9.15
C TRP A 173 -15.55 6.29 10.36
N ALA A 174 -14.31 6.68 10.66
CA ALA A 174 -13.57 6.18 11.81
C ALA A 174 -14.14 6.74 13.11
N GLU A 175 -14.72 7.95 13.09
CA GLU A 175 -15.43 8.54 14.24
C GLU A 175 -16.73 7.82 14.59
N LYS A 176 -17.25 6.97 13.70
CA LYS A 176 -18.42 6.12 13.96
C LYS A 176 -18.04 4.78 14.60
N LEU A 177 -16.74 4.46 14.67
CA LEU A 177 -16.24 3.24 15.30
C LEU A 177 -16.22 3.36 16.81
N LYS A 178 -16.32 2.23 17.49
CA LYS A 178 -16.24 2.14 18.95
C LYS A 178 -14.81 2.11 19.47
#